data_AF-A0A8K0JCI5-F1
#
_entry.id   AF-A0A8K0JCI5-F1
#
_cell.length_a   1.000
_cell.length_b   1.000
_cell.length_c   1.000
_cell.angle_alpha   90.00
_cell.angle_beta   90.00
_cell.angle_gamma   90.00
#
_symmetry.space_group_name_H-M   'P 1'
#
loop_
_entity.id
_entity.type
_entity.pdbx_description
1 polymer ?
#
loop_
_entity_poly.entity_id
_entity_poly.type
_entity_poly.pdbx_seq_one_letter_code
_entity_poly.pdbx_strand_id
1 'polypeptide(L)'
;MAEREASKIPENVSNPANRPLHKKTAPHTSLVRTKRVREARDEAKKEIAEYKAKKEDEFQKFGAEHSKGNEQAEAEAATEADKHIRTIKEAGAKGQAGVVKNLLSAVFDVTPVAPAKQ
;
A
#
# COMPACT_ATOMS: atom_id res chain seq x y z
N MET A 1 -24.27 85.41 63.11
CA MET A 1 -24.56 86.35 62.00
C MET A 1 -23.26 86.65 61.28
N ALA A 2 -23.18 86.25 60.01
CA ALA A 2 -22.45 86.90 58.92
C ALA A 2 -22.22 85.87 57.81
N GLU A 3 -23.26 85.64 57.01
CA GLU A 3 -23.16 85.10 55.66
C GLU A 3 -22.38 86.08 54.79
N ARG A 4 -21.48 85.59 53.94
CA ARG A 4 -21.08 86.25 52.69
C ARG A 4 -20.85 85.21 51.60
N GLU A 5 -21.89 85.08 50.79
CA GLU A 5 -21.93 85.04 49.32
C GLU A 5 -20.75 84.44 48.54
N ALA A 6 -21.09 83.32 47.88
CA ALA A 6 -21.04 83.08 46.43
C ALA A 6 -19.78 83.46 45.63
N SER A 7 -19.18 82.46 44.97
CA SER A 7 -18.59 82.60 43.63
C SER A 7 -18.32 81.25 42.94
N LYS A 8 -19.12 80.96 41.92
CA LYS A 8 -18.78 80.38 40.60
C LYS A 8 -17.91 79.10 40.51
N ILE A 9 -18.55 78.03 39.99
CA ILE A 9 -17.95 76.83 39.38
C ILE A 9 -17.23 77.22 38.06
N PRO A 10 -16.19 76.49 37.64
CA PRO A 10 -16.32 75.83 36.34
C PRO A 10 -15.96 74.34 36.36
N GLU A 11 -16.81 73.56 35.67
CA GLU A 11 -16.51 72.26 35.10
C GLU A 11 -15.09 72.23 34.53
N ASN A 12 -14.26 71.29 34.98
CA ASN A 12 -13.15 70.81 34.15
C ASN A 12 -13.44 69.37 33.72
N VAL A 13 -14.26 69.27 32.69
CA VAL A 13 -14.42 68.10 31.83
C VAL A 13 -13.11 67.91 31.08
N SER A 14 -12.16 67.18 31.67
CA SER A 14 -10.98 66.66 30.96
C SER A 14 -11.27 65.27 30.41
N ASN A 15 -12.14 65.28 29.41
CA ASN A 15 -12.16 64.52 28.17
C ASN A 15 -11.81 63.00 28.21
N PRO A 16 -12.79 62.08 28.03
CA PRO A 16 -12.52 60.66 27.77
C PRO A 16 -11.76 60.39 26.45
N ALA A 17 -11.49 61.42 25.64
CA ALA A 17 -10.77 61.30 24.37
C ALA A 17 -9.24 61.14 24.49
N ASN A 18 -8.65 61.17 25.69
CA ASN A 18 -7.19 61.00 25.85
C ASN A 18 -6.76 59.64 26.40
N ARG A 19 -7.59 58.61 26.24
CA ARG A 19 -7.13 57.22 26.27
C ARG A 19 -6.76 56.85 24.84
N PRO A 20 -5.47 56.59 24.49
CA PRO A 20 -5.16 55.99 23.21
C PRO A 20 -5.68 54.55 23.20
N LEU A 21 -6.96 54.40 22.87
CA LEU A 21 -7.59 53.15 22.52
C LEU A 21 -7.00 52.70 21.19
N HIS A 22 -6.03 51.80 21.28
CA HIS A 22 -5.75 50.72 20.34
C HIS A 22 -6.31 50.95 18.92
N LYS A 23 -5.56 51.65 18.05
CA LYS A 23 -5.69 51.39 16.62
C LYS A 23 -4.99 50.06 16.32
N LYS A 24 -5.63 48.96 16.73
CA LYS A 24 -5.43 47.65 16.10
C LYS A 24 -5.95 47.77 14.68
N THR A 25 -5.10 48.23 13.77
CA THR A 25 -5.38 48.09 12.36
C THR A 25 -5.54 46.59 12.07
N ALA A 26 -6.75 46.27 11.61
CA ALA A 26 -7.19 45.04 10.97
C ALA A 26 -7.66 43.86 11.84
N PRO A 27 -8.90 43.93 12.39
CA PRO A 27 -9.69 42.72 12.63
C PRO A 27 -9.95 41.93 11.33
N HIS A 28 -9.99 42.62 10.19
CA HIS A 28 -10.34 41.99 8.91
C HIS A 28 -9.19 41.19 8.28
N THR A 29 -7.92 41.57 8.47
CA THR A 29 -6.78 40.88 7.82
C THR A 29 -6.27 39.68 8.62
N SER A 30 -6.45 39.67 9.95
CA SER A 30 -6.18 38.49 10.79
C SER A 30 -7.22 37.39 10.52
N LEU A 31 -8.51 37.75 10.46
CA LEU A 31 -9.61 36.84 10.10
C LEU A 31 -9.41 36.19 8.73
N VAL A 32 -9.03 36.96 7.70
CA VAL A 32 -8.78 36.43 6.35
C VAL A 32 -7.59 35.47 6.32
N ARG A 33 -6.51 35.77 7.07
CA ARG A 33 -5.36 34.85 7.19
C ARG A 33 -5.74 33.56 7.90
N THR A 34 -6.48 33.63 9.00
CA THR A 34 -6.94 32.42 9.72
C THR A 34 -7.89 31.57 8.89
N LYS A 35 -8.72 32.18 8.02
CA LYS A 35 -9.57 31.45 7.07
C LYS A 35 -8.75 30.71 6.03
N ARG A 36 -7.80 31.39 5.37
CA ARG A 36 -6.91 30.76 4.38
C ARG A 36 -6.05 29.63 4.94
N VAL A 37 -5.54 29.79 6.17
CA VAL A 37 -4.79 28.72 6.85
C VAL A 37 -5.68 27.51 7.15
N ARG A 38 -6.94 27.74 7.52
CA ARG A 38 -7.91 26.67 7.76
C ARG A 38 -8.28 25.95 6.46
N GLU A 39 -8.58 26.70 5.41
CA GLU A 39 -8.87 26.19 4.06
C GLU A 39 -7.71 25.36 3.52
N ALA A 40 -6.47 25.87 3.57
CA ALA A 40 -5.28 25.13 3.14
C ALA A 40 -5.06 23.84 3.95
N ARG A 41 -5.34 23.86 5.26
CA ARG A 41 -5.24 22.65 6.11
C ARG A 41 -6.32 21.63 5.76
N ASP A 42 -7.53 22.07 5.43
CA ASP A 42 -8.62 21.17 5.08
C ASP A 42 -8.46 20.62 3.65
N GLU A 43 -7.91 21.39 2.71
CA GLU A 43 -7.50 20.94 1.39
C GLU A 43 -6.35 19.93 1.46
N ALA A 44 -5.29 20.21 2.23
CA ALA A 44 -4.17 19.27 2.39
C ALA A 44 -4.63 17.95 3.01
N LYS A 45 -5.56 17.97 3.98
CA LYS A 45 -6.14 16.74 4.51
C LYS A 45 -6.94 15.97 3.45
N LYS A 46 -7.67 16.68 2.61
CA LYS A 46 -8.47 16.08 1.54
C LYS A 46 -7.56 15.40 0.52
N GLU A 47 -6.49 16.06 0.09
CA GLU A 47 -5.49 15.47 -0.79
C GLU A 47 -4.78 14.26 -0.15
N ILE A 48 -4.43 14.32 1.14
CA ILE A 48 -3.85 13.18 1.85
C ILE A 48 -4.83 12.00 1.89
N ALA A 49 -6.12 12.26 2.13
CA ALA A 49 -7.14 11.22 2.14
C ALA A 49 -7.33 10.60 0.75
N GLU A 50 -7.39 11.43 -0.30
CA GLU A 50 -7.48 10.97 -1.69
C GLU A 50 -6.24 10.18 -2.12
N TYR A 51 -5.04 10.62 -1.72
CA TYR A 51 -3.80 9.90 -2.01
C TYR A 51 -3.75 8.54 -1.30
N LYS A 52 -4.16 8.49 -0.03
CA LYS A 52 -4.28 7.22 0.72
C LYS A 52 -5.30 6.29 0.09
N ALA A 53 -6.47 6.80 -0.31
CA ALA A 53 -7.49 6.01 -0.97
C ALA A 53 -6.99 5.45 -2.31
N LYS A 54 -6.33 6.27 -3.13
CA LYS A 54 -5.70 5.82 -4.39
C LYS A 54 -4.65 4.75 -4.15
N LYS A 55 -3.80 4.92 -3.14
CA LYS A 55 -2.75 3.94 -2.81
C LYS A 55 -3.31 2.64 -2.25
N GLU A 56 -4.37 2.70 -1.47
CA GLU A 56 -5.07 1.51 -1.00
C GLU A 56 -5.74 0.79 -2.19
N ASP A 57 -6.43 1.50 -3.08
CA ASP A 57 -7.02 0.90 -4.29
C ASP A 57 -5.95 0.27 -5.20
N GLU A 58 -4.80 0.93 -5.38
CA GLU A 58 -3.66 0.37 -6.11
C GLU A 58 -3.12 -0.88 -5.41
N PHE A 59 -2.99 -0.86 -4.08
CA PHE A 59 -2.51 -2.00 -3.30
C PHE A 59 -3.50 -3.18 -3.34
N GLN A 60 -4.80 -2.92 -3.26
CA GLN A 60 -5.84 -3.93 -3.35
C GLN A 60 -5.92 -4.54 -4.75
N LYS A 61 -5.80 -3.72 -5.81
CA LYS A 61 -5.73 -4.20 -7.19
C LYS A 61 -4.47 -5.03 -7.43
N PHE A 62 -3.32 -4.52 -7.00
CA PHE A 62 -2.06 -5.26 -7.07
C PHE A 62 -2.14 -6.57 -6.27
N GLY A 63 -2.73 -6.53 -5.08
CA GLY A 63 -3.00 -7.70 -4.26
C GLY A 63 -3.90 -8.70 -4.98
N ALA A 64 -4.99 -8.27 -5.60
CA ALA A 64 -5.92 -9.15 -6.33
C ALA A 64 -5.32 -9.71 -7.64
N GLU A 65 -4.54 -8.90 -8.36
CA GLU A 65 -3.87 -9.31 -9.60
C GLU A 65 -2.70 -10.26 -9.35
N HIS A 66 -1.95 -10.04 -8.26
CA HIS A 66 -0.79 -10.87 -7.91
C HIS A 66 -1.08 -11.99 -6.90
N SER A 67 -2.19 -11.94 -6.15
CA SER A 67 -2.65 -13.06 -5.31
C SER A 67 -3.08 -14.26 -6.15
N LYS A 68 -3.35 -14.09 -7.45
CA LYS A 68 -3.60 -15.17 -8.41
C LYS A 68 -2.32 -15.84 -8.94
N GLY A 69 -1.14 -15.33 -8.56
CA GLY A 69 0.15 -15.79 -9.09
C GLY A 69 0.41 -17.27 -8.88
N ASN A 70 -0.08 -17.87 -7.79
CA ASN A 70 0.09 -19.30 -7.56
C ASN A 70 -0.89 -20.16 -8.35
N GLU A 71 -2.15 -19.74 -8.48
CA GLU A 71 -3.19 -20.59 -9.08
C GLU A 71 -2.99 -20.78 -10.59
N GLN A 72 -2.58 -19.72 -11.30
CA GLN A 72 -2.21 -19.83 -12.72
C GLN A 72 -0.92 -20.61 -12.92
N ALA A 73 0.11 -20.36 -12.10
CA ALA A 73 1.37 -21.09 -12.18
C ALA A 73 1.19 -22.59 -11.85
N GLU A 74 0.36 -22.93 -10.87
CA GLU A 74 0.01 -24.30 -10.51
C GLU A 74 -0.78 -24.98 -11.63
N ALA A 75 -1.75 -24.29 -12.24
CA ALA A 75 -2.53 -24.84 -13.35
C ALA A 75 -1.67 -25.10 -14.59
N GLU A 76 -0.78 -24.17 -14.94
CA GLU A 76 0.18 -24.33 -16.04
C GLU A 76 1.17 -25.45 -15.76
N ALA A 77 1.74 -25.50 -14.55
CA ALA A 77 2.66 -26.56 -14.14
C ALA A 77 1.98 -27.94 -14.12
N ALA A 78 0.74 -28.04 -13.64
CA ALA A 78 -0.02 -29.29 -13.62
C ALA A 78 -0.30 -29.78 -15.04
N THR A 79 -0.69 -28.87 -15.94
CA THR A 79 -0.95 -29.21 -17.34
C THR A 79 0.30 -29.71 -18.05
N GLU A 80 1.45 -29.06 -17.80
CA GLU A 80 2.73 -29.47 -18.40
C GLU A 80 3.23 -30.80 -17.81
N ALA A 81 3.09 -31.00 -16.49
CA ALA A 81 3.39 -32.26 -15.83
C ALA A 81 2.56 -33.42 -16.41
N ASP A 82 1.27 -33.20 -16.65
CA ASP A 82 0.40 -34.21 -17.28
C ASP A 82 0.85 -34.58 -18.69
N LYS A 83 1.30 -33.61 -19.50
CA LYS A 83 1.88 -33.89 -20.83
C LYS A 83 3.15 -34.71 -20.73
N HIS A 84 4.03 -34.37 -19.79
CA HIS A 84 5.27 -35.14 -19.56
C HIS A 84 4.97 -36.56 -19.10
N ILE A 85 4.02 -36.75 -18.18
CA ILE A 85 3.59 -38.07 -17.72
C ILE A 85 3.05 -38.91 -18.89
N ARG A 86 2.23 -38.32 -19.77
CA ARG A 86 1.71 -39.02 -20.97
C ARG A 86 2.85 -39.43 -21.90
N THR A 87 3.77 -38.52 -22.19
CA THR A 87 4.95 -38.80 -23.02
C THR A 87 5.79 -39.93 -22.45
N ILE A 88 6.06 -39.91 -21.13
CA ILE A 88 6.83 -40.96 -20.45
C ILE A 88 6.10 -42.31 -20.53
N LYS A 89 4.78 -42.33 -20.31
CA LYS A 89 3.97 -43.55 -20.41
C LYS A 89 3.99 -44.14 -21.82
N GLU A 90 3.84 -43.30 -22.85
CA GLU A 90 3.90 -43.75 -24.24
C GLU A 90 5.28 -44.27 -24.63
N ALA A 91 6.36 -43.58 -24.23
CA ALA A 91 7.72 -44.03 -24.46
C ALA A 91 8.01 -45.36 -23.74
N GLY A 92 7.56 -45.48 -22.49
CA GLY A 92 7.65 -46.71 -21.69
C GLY A 92 6.92 -47.87 -22.36
N ALA A 93 5.69 -47.66 -22.82
CA ALA A 93 4.90 -48.68 -23.52
C ALA A 93 5.59 -49.15 -24.82
N LYS A 94 6.18 -48.22 -25.59
CA LYS A 94 6.94 -48.55 -26.82
C LYS A 94 8.21 -49.36 -26.51
N GLY A 95 8.92 -49.04 -25.42
CA GLY A 95 10.16 -49.72 -25.03
C GLY A 95 9.96 -51.03 -24.25
N GLN A 96 8.78 -51.24 -23.66
CA GLN A 96 8.51 -52.32 -22.72
C GLN A 96 8.85 -53.70 -23.28
N ALA A 97 8.41 -54.02 -24.49
CA ALA A 97 8.65 -55.33 -25.10
C ALA A 97 10.15 -55.62 -25.29
N GLY A 98 10.94 -54.60 -25.69
CA GLY A 98 12.38 -54.73 -25.86
C GLY A 98 13.10 -54.95 -24.54
N VAL A 99 12.74 -54.19 -23.50
CA VAL A 99 13.32 -54.34 -22.16
C VAL A 99 13.01 -55.71 -21.58
N VAL A 100 11.75 -56.18 -21.68
CA VAL A 100 11.35 -57.50 -21.19
C VAL A 100 12.13 -58.60 -21.92
N LYS A 101 12.25 -58.51 -23.24
CA LYS A 101 13.05 -59.47 -24.02
C LYS A 101 14.50 -59.50 -23.56
N ASN A 102 15.15 -58.33 -23.43
CA ASN A 102 16.55 -58.25 -23.01
C ASN A 102 16.76 -58.80 -21.60
N LEU A 103 15.84 -58.53 -20.67
CA LEU A 103 15.92 -59.02 -19.30
C LEU A 103 15.77 -60.55 -19.25
N LEU A 104 14.82 -61.11 -20.01
CA LEU A 104 14.65 -62.56 -20.13
C LEU A 104 15.86 -63.22 -20.77
N SER A 105 16.37 -62.68 -21.88
CA SER A 105 17.60 -63.19 -22.52
C SER A 105 18.78 -63.18 -21.57
N ALA A 106 19.00 -62.09 -20.81
CA ALA A 106 20.09 -62.03 -19.86
C ALA A 106 19.98 -63.06 -18.71
N VAL A 107 18.75 -63.42 -18.30
CA VAL A 107 18.51 -64.43 -17.27
C VAL A 107 18.69 -65.85 -17.81
N PHE A 108 18.27 -66.11 -19.04
CA PHE A 108 18.31 -67.45 -19.63
C PHE A 108 19.62 -67.78 -20.37
N ASP A 109 20.32 -66.78 -20.92
CA ASP A 109 21.58 -66.96 -21.63
C ASP A 109 22.77 -66.93 -20.66
N VAL A 110 22.90 -68.00 -19.88
CA VAL A 110 24.03 -68.17 -18.95
C VAL A 110 25.30 -68.46 -19.74
N THR A 111 26.27 -67.56 -19.66
CA THR A 111 27.62 -67.74 -20.21
C THR A 111 28.61 -68.02 -19.07
N PRO A 112 28.81 -69.30 -18.71
CA PRO A 112 29.70 -69.64 -17.60
C PRO A 112 31.15 -69.35 -17.96
N VAL A 113 31.81 -68.54 -17.13
CA VAL A 113 33.25 -68.27 -17.23
C VAL A 113 33.96 -69.12 -16.19
N ALA A 114 34.94 -69.92 -16.64
CA ALA A 114 35.77 -70.71 -15.73
C ALA A 114 36.60 -69.78 -14.83
N PRO A 115 36.70 -70.06 -13.52
CA PRO A 115 37.48 -69.22 -12.62
C PRO A 115 38.94 -69.21 -13.07
N ALA A 116 39.52 -68.01 -13.19
CA ALA A 116 40.93 -67.84 -13.52
C ALA A 116 41.78 -68.54 -12.44
N LYS A 117 42.70 -69.41 -12.87
CA LYS A 117 43.66 -70.04 -11.96
C LYS A 117 44.51 -68.92 -11.32
N GLN A 118 44.43 -68.84 -9.99
CA GLN A 118 45.32 -68.02 -9.17
C GLN A 118 46.77 -68.50 -9.31
#